data_AF-A0AAD6ULL6-F1
#
_entry.id   AF-A0AAD6ULL6-F1
#
_cell.length_a   1.000
_cell.length_b   1.000
_cell.length_c   1.000
_cell.angle_alpha   90.00
_cell.angle_beta   90.00
_cell.angle_gamma   90.00
#
_symmetry.space_group_name_H-M   'P 1'
#
loop_
_entity.id
_entity.type
_entity.pdbx_description
1 polymer ?
#
loop_
_entity_poly.entity_id
_entity_poly.type
_entity_poly.pdbx_seq_one_letter_code
_entity_poly.pdbx_strand_id
1 'polypeptide(L)'
;MSESSTANGPGPLPARLLFDPNLETCPDFASDDYLLARQTMVNLSEAEAIETLKLSWTAAHDRRKGLWAAQEAADRATEEAAAANQRAAAAEEARRAEEELLELEKKKPKLGAFDLTAPPPSFVESPISAWAQKRLDEKKYVPLHPFSPLGLREAAAARLSSADDASTIKLTRNADDELSVQAGPSASAHKNMPRDSELSWNHFSLAHNRYTRELQNAGWPQTHIQIQTMFFHNLETHPFRERKHGQKILLTYADRMRRLWFDRLGTSRSFNLEIITKEALAEITDEVLHEIRTESGGTQGCVFNTASVVRR
;
A
#
# COMPACT_ATOMS: atom_id res chain seq x y z
N MET A 1 46.57 -16.90 23.69
CA MET A 1 47.19 -15.62 24.07
C MET A 1 46.04 -14.63 24.18
N SER A 2 45.54 -14.48 25.41
CA SER A 2 44.34 -13.72 25.71
C SER A 2 44.77 -12.41 26.36
N GLU A 3 44.71 -11.31 25.61
CA GLU A 3 44.92 -9.97 26.14
C GLU A 3 43.59 -9.43 26.67
N SER A 4 43.41 -9.56 27.98
CA SER A 4 42.33 -8.93 28.73
C SER A 4 42.64 -7.44 28.90
N SER A 5 41.98 -6.63 28.07
CA SER A 5 41.92 -5.18 28.16
C SER A 5 41.19 -4.78 29.45
N THR A 6 41.96 -4.44 30.49
CA THR A 6 41.43 -3.88 31.74
C THR A 6 41.00 -2.44 31.52
N ALA A 7 39.70 -2.23 31.67
CA ALA A 7 39.05 -0.94 31.70
C ALA A 7 39.77 0.03 32.66
N ASN A 8 40.21 1.14 32.09
CA ASN A 8 40.72 2.29 32.83
C ASN A 8 39.50 3.00 33.44
N GLY A 9 39.08 2.53 34.62
CA GLY A 9 38.04 3.20 35.41
C GLY A 9 38.50 4.61 35.77
N PRO A 10 37.59 5.60 35.81
CA PRO A 10 37.95 6.97 36.15
C PRO A 10 38.57 6.97 37.54
N GLY A 11 39.81 7.44 37.64
CA GLY A 11 40.50 7.60 38.91
C GLY A 11 39.63 8.40 39.89
N PRO A 12 39.78 8.15 41.21
CA PRO A 12 38.93 8.78 42.22
C PRO A 12 38.97 10.29 42.03
N LEU A 13 37.81 10.88 41.78
CA LEU A 13 37.65 12.32 41.63
C LEU A 13 38.27 12.99 42.86
N PRO A 14 39.21 13.94 42.70
CA PRO A 14 39.79 14.63 43.83
C PRO A 14 38.67 15.29 44.64
N ALA A 15 38.76 15.18 45.98
CA ALA A 15 37.74 15.69 46.88
C ALA A 15 37.37 17.15 46.51
N ARG A 16 36.08 17.39 46.24
CA ARG A 16 35.58 18.72 45.86
C ARG A 16 35.82 19.69 47.01
N LEU A 17 36.41 20.85 46.73
CA LEU A 17 36.56 21.88 47.74
C LEU A 17 35.19 22.52 47.95
N LEU A 18 34.75 22.66 49.21
CA LEU A 18 33.45 23.25 49.56
C LEU A 18 33.51 24.77 49.78
N PHE A 19 34.71 25.31 49.98
CA PHE A 19 34.96 26.72 50.25
C PHE A 19 35.97 27.27 49.25
N ASP A 20 35.74 28.50 48.78
CA ASP A 20 36.61 29.20 47.86
C ASP A 20 37.93 29.60 48.55
N PRO A 21 39.07 29.00 48.16
CA PRO A 21 40.37 29.34 48.74
C PRO A 21 40.79 30.78 48.40
N ASN A 22 40.18 31.46 47.43
CA ASN A 22 40.52 32.86 47.14
C ASN A 22 40.08 33.82 48.24
N LEU A 23 39.20 33.39 49.13
CA LEU A 23 38.70 34.20 50.25
C LEU A 23 39.53 34.07 51.52
N GLU A 24 40.50 33.14 51.57
CA GLU A 24 41.34 32.96 52.75
C GLU A 24 42.57 33.88 52.74
N THR A 25 42.82 34.52 53.88
CA THR A 25 44.01 35.35 54.13
C THR A 25 45.07 34.55 54.89
N CYS A 26 46.35 34.88 54.66
CA CYS A 26 47.45 34.25 55.39
C CYS A 26 47.30 34.52 56.89
N PRO A 27 47.26 33.49 57.74
CA PRO A 27 47.29 33.68 59.18
C PRO A 27 48.54 34.44 59.62
N ASP A 28 48.41 35.23 60.68
CA ASP A 28 49.56 35.92 61.27
C ASP A 28 50.40 34.94 62.10
N PHE A 29 51.40 34.34 61.45
CA PHE A 29 52.32 33.40 62.09
C PHE A 29 53.28 34.06 63.10
N ALA A 30 53.25 35.38 63.28
CA ALA A 30 53.95 36.09 64.34
C ALA A 30 53.12 36.17 65.65
N SER A 31 51.81 35.90 65.60
CA SER A 31 50.93 35.84 66.78
C SER A 31 51.41 34.79 67.80
N ASP A 32 51.07 35.01 69.07
CA ASP A 32 51.35 34.08 70.16
C ASP A 32 50.71 32.70 69.96
N ASP A 33 49.63 32.63 69.18
CA ASP A 33 48.91 31.40 68.85
C ASP A 33 49.80 30.36 68.13
N TYR A 34 50.85 30.81 67.43
CA TYR A 34 51.78 29.97 66.68
C TYR A 34 53.12 29.73 67.39
N LEU A 35 53.30 30.23 68.62
CA LEU A 35 54.56 30.09 69.38
C LEU A 35 55.04 28.65 69.49
N LEU A 36 54.14 27.71 69.78
CA LEU A 36 54.48 26.28 69.90
C LEU A 36 54.95 25.68 68.57
N ALA A 37 54.33 26.10 67.45
CA ALA A 37 54.72 25.67 66.11
C ALA A 37 56.09 26.25 65.70
N ARG A 38 56.44 27.47 66.16
CA ARG A 38 57.76 28.06 65.94
C ARG A 38 58.85 27.37 66.78
N GLN A 39 58.58 27.10 68.06
CA GLN A 39 59.54 26.51 69.01
C GLN A 39 59.90 25.05 68.70
N THR A 40 59.03 24.32 68.03
CA THR A 40 59.28 22.93 67.61
C THR A 40 60.23 22.83 66.41
N MET A 41 60.52 23.94 65.72
CA MET A 41 61.51 24.01 64.64
C MET A 41 62.92 24.31 65.21
N VAL A 42 63.46 23.36 65.98
CA VAL A 42 64.65 23.49 66.86
C VAL A 42 65.96 23.89 66.14
N ASN A 43 65.97 23.89 64.80
CA ASN A 43 67.14 24.17 63.97
C ASN A 43 67.05 25.51 63.20
N LEU A 44 66.02 26.32 63.44
CA LEU A 44 65.78 27.58 62.73
C LEU A 44 65.64 28.74 63.73
N SER A 45 66.08 29.94 63.32
CA SER A 45 65.78 31.16 64.07
C SER A 45 64.26 31.46 64.02
N GLU A 46 63.75 32.24 64.97
CA GLU A 46 62.32 32.57 65.04
C GLU A 46 61.80 33.24 63.75
N ALA A 47 62.63 34.07 63.11
CA ALA A 47 62.33 34.68 61.82
C ALA A 47 62.25 33.64 60.67
N GLU A 48 63.16 32.66 60.65
CA GLU A 48 63.18 31.58 59.65
C GLU A 48 62.03 30.59 59.84
N ALA A 49 61.60 30.36 61.09
CA ALA A 49 60.43 29.53 61.39
C ALA A 49 59.13 30.19 60.89
N ILE A 50 58.97 31.51 61.06
CA ILE A 50 57.83 32.29 60.53
C ILE A 50 57.79 32.23 59.00
N GLU A 51 58.93 32.43 58.33
CA GLU A 51 59.02 32.34 56.87
C GLU A 51 58.75 30.93 56.35
N THR A 52 59.22 29.89 57.05
CA THR A 52 58.95 28.50 56.64
C THR A 52 57.46 28.16 56.77
N LEU A 53 56.79 28.63 57.84
CA LEU A 53 55.35 28.47 58.01
C LEU A 53 54.55 29.21 56.94
N LYS A 54 54.92 30.47 56.64
CA LYS A 54 54.33 31.24 55.53
C LYS A 54 54.52 30.55 54.19
N LEU A 55 55.73 30.08 53.88
CA LEU A 55 56.03 29.40 52.63
C LEU A 55 55.19 28.11 52.49
N SER A 56 55.09 27.33 53.58
CA SER A 56 54.30 26.09 53.61
C SER A 56 52.80 26.36 53.41
N TRP A 57 52.28 27.42 54.03
CA TRP A 57 50.89 27.85 53.90
C TRP A 57 50.62 28.34 52.49
N THR A 58 51.46 29.21 51.92
CA THR A 58 51.32 29.72 50.54
C THR A 58 51.35 28.58 49.52
N ALA A 59 52.27 27.61 49.67
CA ALA A 59 52.32 26.46 48.79
C ALA A 59 51.06 25.57 48.90
N ALA A 60 50.50 25.40 50.11
CA ALA A 60 49.24 24.68 50.29
C ALA A 60 48.02 25.46 49.78
N HIS A 61 48.05 26.79 49.91
CA HIS A 61 47.04 27.72 49.44
C HIS A 61 46.97 27.74 47.91
N ASP A 62 48.11 27.87 47.24
CA ASP A 62 48.21 27.88 45.78
C ASP A 62 47.77 26.54 45.19
N ARG A 63 48.09 25.41 45.85
CA ARG A 63 47.56 24.10 45.46
C ARG A 63 46.03 24.05 45.54
N ARG A 64 45.43 24.59 46.60
CA ARG A 64 43.96 24.64 46.75
C ARG A 64 43.32 25.57 45.71
N LYS A 65 43.92 26.73 45.44
CA LYS A 65 43.48 27.62 44.34
C LYS A 65 43.54 26.93 42.98
N GLY A 66 44.60 26.18 42.70
CA GLY A 66 44.72 25.38 41.48
C GLY A 66 43.63 24.30 41.36
N LEU A 67 43.33 23.60 42.45
CA LEU A 67 42.24 22.63 42.50
C LEU A 67 40.85 23.27 42.33
N TRP A 68 40.62 24.45 42.92
CA TRP A 68 39.39 25.22 42.76
C TRP A 68 39.19 25.69 41.32
N ALA A 69 40.22 26.29 40.71
CA ALA A 69 40.17 26.72 39.32
C ALA A 69 39.93 25.54 38.35
N ALA A 70 40.51 24.36 38.64
CA ALA A 70 40.24 23.15 37.87
C ALA A 70 38.79 22.65 38.04
N GLN A 71 38.21 22.79 39.24
CA GLN A 71 36.80 22.44 39.51
C GLN A 71 35.84 23.36 38.75
N GLU A 72 36.04 24.68 38.81
CA GLU A 72 35.21 25.64 38.08
C GLU A 72 35.32 25.45 36.56
N ALA A 73 36.51 25.13 36.05
CA ALA A 73 36.70 24.83 34.64
C ALA A 73 35.98 23.54 34.22
N ALA A 74 36.01 22.50 35.06
CA ALA A 74 35.31 21.25 34.82
C ALA A 74 33.78 21.43 34.86
N ASP A 75 33.26 22.14 35.87
CA ASP A 75 31.82 22.43 35.99
C ASP A 75 31.34 23.23 34.76
N ARG A 76 32.06 24.30 34.37
CA ARG A 76 31.75 25.08 33.17
C ARG A 76 31.75 24.23 31.90
N ALA A 77 32.75 23.35 31.74
CA ALA A 77 32.80 22.45 30.59
C ALA A 77 31.62 21.46 30.56
N THR A 78 31.17 20.97 31.72
CA THR A 78 29.99 20.09 31.79
C THR A 78 28.70 20.83 31.47
N GLU A 79 28.53 22.07 31.93
CA GLU A 79 27.38 22.91 31.61
C GLU A 79 27.34 23.25 30.12
N GLU A 80 28.48 23.62 29.53
CA GLU A 80 28.60 23.90 28.10
C GLU A 80 28.29 22.66 27.25
N ALA A 81 28.78 21.47 27.65
CA ALA A 81 28.48 20.21 26.99
C ALA A 81 26.99 19.83 27.11
N ALA A 82 26.38 20.03 28.28
CA ALA A 82 24.95 19.80 28.47
C ALA A 82 24.10 20.75 27.62
N ALA A 83 24.46 22.03 27.57
CA ALA A 83 23.79 23.03 26.74
C ALA A 83 23.96 22.72 25.24
N ALA A 84 25.14 22.27 24.81
CA ALA A 84 25.39 21.85 23.43
C ALA A 84 24.55 20.62 23.05
N ASN A 85 24.47 19.62 23.93
CA ASN A 85 23.64 18.43 23.73
C ASN A 85 22.14 18.78 23.66
N GLN A 86 21.66 19.68 24.53
CA GLN A 86 20.27 20.15 24.48
C GLN A 86 19.96 20.88 23.17
N ARG A 87 20.86 21.73 22.70
CA ARG A 87 20.71 22.42 21.40
C ARG A 87 20.70 21.43 20.23
N ALA A 88 21.58 20.43 20.25
CA ALA A 88 21.63 19.41 19.22
C ALA A 88 20.36 18.55 19.20
N ALA A 89 19.83 18.17 20.37
CA ALA A 89 18.58 17.43 20.50
C ALA A 89 17.39 18.24 19.97
N ALA A 90 17.29 19.53 20.34
CA ALA A 90 16.23 20.42 19.86
C ALA A 90 16.29 20.63 18.34
N ALA A 91 17.49 20.76 17.78
CA ALA A 91 17.68 20.89 16.33
C ALA A 91 17.25 19.63 15.57
N GLU A 92 17.57 18.45 16.10
CA GLU A 92 17.15 17.16 15.51
C GLU A 92 15.64 16.94 15.61
N GLU A 93 15.01 17.33 16.73
CA GLU A 93 13.55 17.27 16.88
C GLU A 93 12.84 18.22 15.92
N ALA A 94 13.35 19.45 15.76
CA ALA A 94 12.83 20.42 14.79
C ALA A 94 12.94 19.87 13.35
N ARG A 95 14.07 19.24 13.00
CA ARG A 95 14.26 18.60 11.69
C ARG A 95 13.25 17.46 11.45
N ARG A 96 13.02 16.60 12.45
CA ARG A 96 12.01 15.53 12.36
C ARG A 96 10.60 16.07 12.21
N ALA A 97 10.26 17.12 12.96
CA ALA A 97 8.95 17.77 12.85
C ALA A 97 8.75 18.41 11.46
N GLU A 98 9.77 19.04 10.90
CA GLU A 98 9.73 19.58 9.54
C GLU A 98 9.58 18.47 8.48
N GLU A 99 10.35 17.39 8.60
CA GLU A 99 10.22 16.20 7.74
C GLU A 99 8.82 15.58 7.84
N GLU A 100 8.24 15.48 9.04
CA GLU A 100 6.88 14.98 9.25
C GLU A 100 5.83 15.90 8.62
N LEU A 101 5.96 17.23 8.76
CA LEU A 101 5.07 18.19 8.11
C LEU A 101 5.16 18.10 6.58
N LEU A 102 6.37 17.96 6.03
CA LEU A 102 6.58 17.76 4.59
C LEU A 102 5.96 16.44 4.11
N GLU A 103 6.07 15.36 4.88
CA GLU A 103 5.43 14.08 4.57
C GLU A 103 3.90 14.18 4.65
N LEU A 104 3.36 14.90 5.63
CA LEU A 104 1.92 15.18 5.72
C LEU A 104 1.45 16.03 4.53
N GLU A 105 2.25 16.99 4.08
CA GLU A 105 1.93 17.83 2.93
C GLU A 105 1.98 17.05 1.61
N LYS A 106 2.98 16.18 1.42
CA LYS A 106 3.04 15.26 0.27
C LYS A 106 1.85 14.28 0.23
N LYS A 107 1.34 13.90 1.40
CA LYS A 107 0.17 13.00 1.55
C LYS A 107 -1.16 13.71 1.34
N LYS A 108 -1.22 15.05 1.31
CA LYS A 108 -2.45 15.76 0.98
C LYS A 108 -2.85 15.42 -0.45
N PRO A 109 -4.11 14.98 -0.68
CA PRO A 109 -4.57 14.66 -2.03
C PRO A 109 -4.45 15.91 -2.89
N LYS A 110 -3.61 15.82 -3.94
CA LYS A 110 -3.45 16.89 -4.91
C LYS A 110 -4.74 16.99 -5.72
N LEU A 111 -5.56 17.99 -5.42
CA LEU A 111 -6.71 18.34 -6.25
C LEU A 111 -6.19 18.85 -7.59
N GLY A 112 -6.58 18.21 -8.68
CA GLY A 112 -6.25 18.67 -10.03
C GLY A 112 -6.91 20.02 -10.33
N ALA A 113 -6.30 20.80 -11.23
CA ALA A 113 -6.96 21.98 -11.78
C ALA A 113 -8.20 21.54 -12.59
N PHE A 114 -9.31 22.26 -12.44
CA PHE A 114 -10.51 22.07 -13.26
C PHE A 114 -10.75 23.31 -14.11
N ASP A 115 -11.31 23.12 -15.30
CA ASP A 115 -11.68 24.21 -16.19
C ASP A 115 -12.94 24.91 -15.66
N LEU A 116 -12.79 26.18 -15.26
CA LEU A 116 -13.89 27.02 -14.73
C LEU A 116 -14.94 27.37 -15.79
N THR A 117 -14.61 27.20 -17.07
CA THR A 117 -15.48 27.55 -18.20
C THR A 117 -16.16 26.34 -18.82
N ALA A 118 -15.69 25.14 -18.51
CA ALA A 118 -16.29 23.90 -19.00
C ALA A 118 -17.63 23.63 -18.28
N PRO A 119 -18.76 23.58 -19.00
CA PRO A 119 -20.01 23.16 -18.40
C PRO A 119 -19.91 21.67 -17.99
N PRO A 120 -20.70 21.23 -16.98
CA PRO A 120 -20.85 19.80 -16.71
C PRO A 120 -21.26 19.05 -17.98
N PRO A 121 -20.81 17.80 -18.17
CA PRO A 121 -21.23 17.00 -19.31
C PRO A 121 -22.76 16.87 -19.33
N SER A 122 -23.35 17.04 -20.51
CA SER A 122 -24.81 17.00 -20.72
C SER A 122 -25.44 15.64 -20.40
N PHE A 123 -24.63 14.58 -20.33
CA PHE A 123 -25.04 13.24 -19.97
C PHE A 123 -23.95 12.53 -19.16
N VAL A 124 -24.34 11.94 -18.04
CA VAL A 124 -23.45 11.10 -17.22
C VAL A 124 -23.59 9.66 -17.70
N GLU A 125 -22.63 9.19 -18.49
CA GLU A 125 -22.64 7.80 -18.94
C GLU A 125 -22.41 6.86 -17.77
N SER A 126 -23.24 5.81 -17.65
CA SER A 126 -22.93 4.70 -16.73
C SER A 126 -21.59 4.09 -17.15
N PRO A 127 -20.61 4.02 -16.23
CA PRO A 127 -19.28 3.58 -16.57
C PRO A 127 -19.19 2.06 -16.63
N ILE A 128 -18.29 1.54 -17.45
CA ILE A 128 -17.97 0.11 -17.43
C ILE A 128 -17.18 -0.28 -16.17
N SER A 129 -17.12 -1.59 -15.90
CA SER A 129 -16.32 -2.11 -14.78
C SER A 129 -14.85 -1.75 -14.96
N ALA A 130 -14.16 -1.42 -13.85
CA ALA A 130 -12.74 -1.07 -13.88
C ALA A 130 -11.87 -2.21 -14.44
N TRP A 131 -12.27 -3.46 -14.19
CA TRP A 131 -11.64 -4.65 -14.77
C TRP A 131 -11.75 -4.67 -16.29
N ALA A 132 -12.95 -4.42 -16.84
CA ALA A 132 -13.16 -4.41 -18.29
C ALA A 132 -12.38 -3.27 -18.96
N GLN A 133 -12.38 -2.07 -18.35
CA GLN A 133 -11.57 -0.95 -18.83
C GLN A 133 -10.09 -1.32 -18.91
N LYS A 134 -9.52 -1.83 -17.81
CA LYS A 134 -8.11 -2.24 -17.76
C LYS A 134 -7.78 -3.27 -18.85
N ARG A 135 -8.66 -4.25 -19.09
CA ARG A 135 -8.45 -5.26 -20.13
C ARG A 135 -8.52 -4.68 -21.54
N LEU A 136 -9.41 -3.70 -21.79
CA LEU A 136 -9.46 -2.98 -23.06
C LEU A 136 -8.19 -2.15 -23.30
N ASP A 137 -7.68 -1.49 -22.26
CA ASP A 137 -6.44 -0.71 -22.34
C ASP A 137 -5.24 -1.63 -22.64
N GLU A 138 -5.19 -2.81 -22.00
CA GLU A 138 -4.18 -3.87 -22.25
C GLU A 138 -4.36 -4.61 -23.59
N LYS A 139 -5.35 -4.23 -24.40
CA LYS A 139 -5.70 -4.87 -25.68
C LYS A 139 -6.03 -6.37 -25.57
N LYS A 140 -6.56 -6.81 -24.42
CA LYS A 140 -6.90 -8.22 -24.14
C LYS A 140 -8.37 -8.53 -24.39
N TYR A 141 -8.69 -9.83 -24.46
CA TYR A 141 -10.06 -10.31 -24.57
C TYR A 141 -10.90 -9.86 -23.36
N VAL A 142 -12.11 -9.37 -23.66
CA VAL A 142 -13.14 -9.02 -22.69
C VAL A 142 -14.47 -9.62 -23.17
N PRO A 143 -15.19 -10.37 -22.32
CA PRO A 143 -16.58 -10.76 -22.59
C PRO A 143 -17.48 -9.54 -22.75
N LEU A 144 -18.66 -9.73 -23.34
CA LEU A 144 -19.61 -8.65 -23.61
C LEU A 144 -20.46 -8.27 -22.41
N HIS A 145 -20.59 -9.14 -21.40
CA HIS A 145 -21.41 -8.87 -20.22
C HIS A 145 -21.19 -7.51 -19.55
N PRO A 146 -19.94 -7.02 -19.30
CA PRO A 146 -19.68 -5.72 -18.69
C PRO A 146 -20.25 -4.52 -19.46
N PHE A 147 -20.51 -4.70 -20.76
CA PHE A 147 -21.03 -3.67 -21.66
C PHE A 147 -22.56 -3.76 -21.80
N SER A 148 -23.17 -4.85 -21.32
CA SER A 148 -24.61 -5.02 -21.28
C SER A 148 -25.25 -4.09 -20.23
N PRO A 149 -26.55 -3.76 -20.36
CA PRO A 149 -27.25 -2.98 -19.34
C PRO A 149 -27.17 -3.56 -17.93
N LEU A 150 -27.13 -4.90 -17.79
CA LEU A 150 -26.94 -5.56 -16.50
C LEU A 150 -25.52 -5.35 -15.96
N GLY A 151 -24.50 -5.60 -16.78
CA GLY A 151 -23.10 -5.39 -16.38
C GLY A 151 -22.78 -3.94 -16.03
N LEU A 152 -23.40 -2.96 -16.69
CA LEU A 152 -23.27 -1.55 -16.35
C LEU A 152 -23.89 -1.22 -14.98
N ARG A 153 -25.05 -1.81 -14.66
CA ARG A 153 -25.68 -1.65 -13.33
C ARG A 153 -24.84 -2.29 -12.24
N GLU A 154 -24.32 -3.48 -12.48
CA GLU A 154 -23.39 -4.17 -11.56
C GLU A 154 -22.13 -3.34 -11.32
N ALA A 155 -21.55 -2.78 -12.38
CA ALA A 155 -20.37 -1.92 -12.28
C ALA A 155 -20.66 -0.62 -11.51
N ALA A 156 -21.82 0.00 -11.73
CA ALA A 156 -22.25 1.18 -11.00
C ALA A 156 -22.45 0.87 -9.50
N ALA A 157 -23.11 -0.25 -9.18
CA ALA A 157 -23.30 -0.70 -7.80
C ALA A 157 -21.96 -1.02 -7.11
N ALA A 158 -21.04 -1.70 -7.81
CA ALA A 158 -19.71 -1.99 -7.30
C ALA A 158 -18.88 -0.73 -7.01
N ARG A 159 -19.02 0.33 -7.83
CA ARG A 159 -18.36 1.62 -7.57
C ARG A 159 -18.89 2.31 -6.31
N LEU A 160 -20.21 2.27 -6.09
CA LEU A 160 -20.81 2.82 -4.89
C LEU A 160 -20.40 2.05 -3.63
N SER A 161 -20.32 0.72 -3.71
CA SER A 161 -19.87 -0.13 -2.59
C SER A 161 -18.35 -0.04 -2.34
N SER A 162 -17.56 0.20 -3.38
CA SER A 162 -16.09 0.33 -3.30
C SER A 162 -15.63 1.57 -2.54
N ALA A 163 -16.48 2.59 -2.39
CA ALA A 163 -16.15 3.78 -1.61
C ALA A 163 -16.00 3.49 -0.10
N ASP A 164 -16.69 2.44 0.40
CA ASP A 164 -16.66 2.06 1.83
C ASP A 164 -15.94 0.72 2.11
N ASP A 165 -15.87 -0.23 1.16
CA ASP A 165 -15.59 -1.64 1.52
C ASP A 165 -14.65 -2.40 0.56
N ALA A 166 -13.98 -1.76 -0.40
CA ALA A 166 -13.23 -2.46 -1.48
C ALA A 166 -11.96 -3.22 -1.05
N SER A 167 -11.54 -3.10 0.20
CA SER A 167 -10.32 -3.76 0.72
C SER A 167 -10.59 -4.68 1.91
N THR A 168 -11.85 -4.91 2.28
CA THR A 168 -12.15 -5.75 3.45
C THR A 168 -12.20 -7.22 3.05
N ILE A 169 -11.21 -7.97 3.54
CA ILE A 169 -11.30 -9.43 3.63
C ILE A 169 -12.30 -9.72 4.76
N LYS A 170 -13.44 -10.32 4.45
CA LYS A 170 -14.41 -10.74 5.48
C LYS A 170 -14.01 -12.12 5.98
N LEU A 171 -13.61 -12.20 7.25
CA LEU A 171 -13.46 -13.47 7.96
C LEU A 171 -14.82 -13.82 8.56
N THR A 172 -15.47 -14.83 8.01
CA THR A 172 -16.74 -15.35 8.51
C THR A 172 -16.54 -16.75 9.07
N ARG A 173 -16.97 -16.94 10.31
CA ARG A 173 -16.97 -18.24 10.97
C ARG A 173 -18.23 -19.00 10.55
N ASN A 174 -18.05 -20.18 9.99
CA ASN A 174 -19.17 -21.05 9.61
C ASN A 174 -19.74 -21.76 10.85
N ALA A 175 -20.86 -22.49 10.69
CA ALA A 175 -21.58 -23.13 11.78
C ALA A 175 -20.74 -24.16 12.57
N ASP A 176 -19.65 -24.64 11.97
CA ASP A 176 -18.72 -25.61 12.54
C ASP A 176 -17.48 -24.95 13.21
N ASP A 177 -17.56 -23.65 13.52
CA ASP A 177 -16.50 -22.85 14.17
C ASP A 177 -15.21 -22.68 13.33
N GLU A 178 -15.24 -23.04 12.04
CA GLU A 178 -14.12 -22.89 11.10
C GLU A 178 -14.10 -21.48 10.48
N LEU A 179 -12.91 -20.87 10.43
CA LEU A 179 -12.73 -19.52 9.87
C LEU A 179 -12.66 -19.59 8.34
N SER A 180 -13.67 -19.07 7.65
CA SER A 180 -13.67 -18.91 6.20
C SER A 180 -13.27 -17.49 5.81
N VAL A 181 -12.37 -17.38 4.84
CA VAL A 181 -11.90 -16.09 4.31
C VAL A 181 -12.67 -15.80 3.01
N GLN A 182 -13.57 -14.83 3.06
CA GLN A 182 -14.31 -14.36 1.89
C GLN A 182 -13.68 -13.08 1.37
N ALA A 183 -13.16 -13.14 0.13
CA ALA A 183 -12.73 -11.96 -0.59
C ALA A 183 -13.94 -11.03 -0.83
N GLY A 184 -13.73 -9.72 -0.73
CA GLY A 184 -14.78 -8.73 -0.93
C GLY A 184 -15.50 -8.87 -2.30
N PRO A 185 -16.74 -8.37 -2.43
CA PRO A 185 -17.60 -8.58 -3.60
C PRO A 185 -16.97 -8.18 -4.95
N SER A 186 -16.05 -7.20 -4.95
CA SER A 186 -15.32 -6.74 -6.13
C SER A 186 -14.31 -7.78 -6.68
N ALA A 187 -13.75 -8.61 -5.82
CA ALA A 187 -12.77 -9.63 -6.19
C ALA A 187 -13.40 -10.94 -6.71
N SER A 188 -14.68 -11.19 -6.43
CA SER A 188 -15.42 -12.37 -6.90
C SER A 188 -16.26 -12.13 -8.16
N ALA A 189 -16.70 -10.88 -8.39
CA ALA A 189 -17.61 -10.53 -9.49
C ALA A 189 -17.07 -10.86 -10.90
N HIS A 190 -15.75 -10.82 -11.11
CA HIS A 190 -15.15 -11.11 -12.42
C HIS A 190 -14.90 -12.60 -12.68
N LYS A 191 -14.91 -13.45 -11.64
CA LYS A 191 -14.69 -14.91 -11.79
C LYS A 191 -15.95 -15.64 -12.27
N ASN A 192 -17.12 -15.11 -11.97
CA ASN A 192 -18.42 -15.70 -12.33
C ASN A 192 -19.13 -14.95 -13.45
N MET A 193 -18.38 -14.23 -14.30
CA MET A 193 -18.97 -13.44 -15.38
C MET A 193 -19.49 -14.35 -16.50
N PRO A 194 -20.74 -14.17 -16.94
CA PRO A 194 -21.31 -15.03 -17.97
C PRO A 194 -20.54 -14.88 -19.29
N ARG A 195 -20.44 -16.00 -20.01
CA ARG A 195 -19.84 -16.04 -21.35
C ARG A 195 -20.74 -15.35 -22.38
N ASP A 196 -20.19 -14.99 -23.54
CA ASP A 196 -20.98 -14.37 -24.60
C ASP A 196 -22.11 -15.33 -25.08
N SER A 197 -21.87 -16.65 -24.98
CA SER A 197 -22.83 -17.71 -25.30
C SER A 197 -23.95 -17.91 -24.29
N GLU A 198 -23.81 -17.35 -23.09
CA GLU A 198 -24.78 -17.41 -21.98
C GLU A 198 -25.66 -16.16 -21.92
N LEU A 199 -25.33 -15.12 -22.69
CA LEU A 199 -26.13 -13.91 -22.78
C LEU A 199 -27.44 -14.16 -23.52
N SER A 200 -28.47 -13.38 -23.19
CA SER A 200 -29.64 -13.26 -24.07
C SER A 200 -29.27 -12.49 -25.33
N TRP A 201 -29.95 -12.77 -26.45
CA TRP A 201 -29.70 -12.05 -27.70
C TRP A 201 -29.84 -10.53 -27.54
N ASN A 202 -30.84 -10.08 -26.76
CA ASN A 202 -31.03 -8.65 -26.49
C ASN A 202 -29.84 -8.05 -25.71
N HIS A 203 -29.33 -8.75 -24.70
CA HIS A 203 -28.14 -8.30 -23.97
C HIS A 203 -26.90 -8.27 -24.86
N PHE A 204 -26.72 -9.27 -25.73
CA PHE A 204 -25.64 -9.30 -26.71
C PHE A 204 -25.71 -8.12 -27.71
N SER A 205 -26.90 -7.87 -28.29
CA SER A 205 -27.14 -6.75 -29.22
C SER A 205 -26.87 -5.38 -28.58
N LEU A 206 -27.30 -5.18 -27.33
CA LEU A 206 -27.01 -3.92 -26.62
C LEU A 206 -25.54 -3.81 -26.21
N ALA A 207 -24.94 -4.91 -25.76
CA ALA A 207 -23.57 -4.93 -25.28
C ALA A 207 -22.54 -4.62 -26.38
N HIS A 208 -22.69 -5.17 -27.59
CA HIS A 208 -21.68 -4.99 -28.63
C HIS A 208 -21.61 -3.54 -29.15
N ASN A 209 -22.75 -2.82 -29.18
CA ASN A 209 -22.81 -1.40 -29.53
C ASN A 209 -22.01 -0.58 -28.51
N ARG A 210 -22.23 -0.83 -27.22
CA ARG A 210 -21.47 -0.19 -26.14
C ARG A 210 -19.99 -0.58 -26.21
N TYR A 211 -19.69 -1.85 -26.40
CA TYR A 211 -18.33 -2.37 -26.53
C TYR A 211 -17.54 -1.70 -27.66
N THR A 212 -18.15 -1.51 -28.83
CA THR A 212 -17.51 -0.84 -29.98
C THR A 212 -17.13 0.60 -29.65
N ARG A 213 -17.99 1.33 -28.93
CA ARG A 213 -17.69 2.68 -28.44
C ARG A 213 -16.53 2.69 -27.43
N GLU A 214 -16.50 1.72 -26.51
CA GLU A 214 -15.40 1.63 -25.55
C GLU A 214 -14.07 1.23 -26.20
N LEU A 215 -14.08 0.46 -27.29
CA LEU A 215 -12.86 0.23 -28.09
C LEU A 215 -12.31 1.54 -28.67
N GLN A 216 -13.19 2.42 -29.17
CA GLN A 216 -12.80 3.74 -29.67
C GLN A 216 -12.20 4.59 -28.55
N ASN A 217 -12.86 4.65 -27.40
CA ASN A 217 -12.39 5.38 -26.22
C ASN A 217 -11.03 4.88 -25.72
N ALA A 218 -10.81 3.57 -25.75
CA ALA A 218 -9.54 2.94 -25.37
C ALA A 218 -8.45 3.03 -26.46
N GLY A 219 -8.69 3.77 -27.56
CA GLY A 219 -7.71 4.01 -28.62
C GLY A 219 -7.30 2.74 -29.36
N TRP A 220 -8.26 1.85 -29.68
CA TRP A 220 -7.98 0.69 -30.53
C TRP A 220 -7.73 1.10 -31.99
N PRO A 221 -6.88 0.38 -32.75
CA PRO A 221 -6.68 0.68 -34.17
C PRO A 221 -8.00 0.54 -34.95
N GLN A 222 -8.29 1.50 -35.82
CA GLN A 222 -9.58 1.58 -36.52
C GLN A 222 -9.94 0.30 -37.29
N THR A 223 -8.95 -0.36 -37.90
CA THR A 223 -9.14 -1.65 -38.60
C THR A 223 -9.69 -2.74 -37.68
N HIS A 224 -9.24 -2.79 -36.42
CA HIS A 224 -9.71 -3.80 -35.46
C HIS A 224 -11.13 -3.49 -34.99
N ILE A 225 -11.45 -2.21 -34.83
CA ILE A 225 -12.80 -1.76 -34.49
C ILE A 225 -13.76 -2.15 -35.63
N GLN A 226 -13.40 -1.83 -36.88
CA GLN A 226 -14.20 -2.17 -38.07
C GLN A 226 -14.45 -3.67 -38.21
N ILE A 227 -13.42 -4.51 -38.09
CA ILE A 227 -13.56 -5.97 -38.15
C ILE A 227 -14.55 -6.47 -37.10
N GLN A 228 -14.47 -5.98 -35.86
CA GLN A 228 -15.41 -6.37 -34.81
C GLN A 228 -16.82 -5.83 -35.06
N THR A 229 -16.97 -4.59 -35.53
CA THR A 229 -18.28 -4.01 -35.88
C THR A 229 -18.95 -4.81 -37.00
N MET A 230 -18.23 -5.14 -38.07
CA MET A 230 -18.77 -5.92 -39.19
C MET A 230 -19.09 -7.35 -38.77
N PHE A 231 -18.27 -7.95 -37.90
CA PHE A 231 -18.59 -9.24 -37.30
C PHE A 231 -19.94 -9.25 -36.58
N PHE A 232 -20.19 -8.26 -35.71
CA PHE A 232 -21.47 -8.15 -35.02
C PHE A 232 -22.63 -7.91 -35.98
N HIS A 233 -22.45 -7.01 -36.95
CA HIS A 233 -23.45 -6.76 -37.99
C HIS A 233 -23.81 -8.04 -38.77
N ASN A 234 -22.81 -8.82 -39.16
CA ASN A 234 -23.00 -10.07 -39.89
C ASN A 234 -23.73 -11.12 -39.06
N LEU A 235 -23.52 -11.17 -37.73
CA LEU A 235 -24.28 -12.04 -36.84
C LEU A 235 -25.74 -11.57 -36.68
N GLU A 236 -25.96 -10.25 -36.58
CA GLU A 236 -27.31 -9.68 -36.41
C GLU A 236 -28.22 -9.86 -37.61
N THR A 237 -27.63 -9.82 -38.80
CA THR A 237 -28.30 -9.98 -40.09
C THR A 237 -28.27 -11.42 -40.62
N HIS A 238 -27.63 -12.34 -39.89
CA HIS A 238 -27.46 -13.71 -40.37
C HIS A 238 -28.80 -14.47 -40.47
N PRO A 239 -29.09 -15.17 -41.59
CA PRO A 239 -30.34 -15.93 -41.75
C PRO A 239 -30.56 -17.04 -40.71
N PHE A 240 -29.49 -17.53 -40.06
CA PHE A 240 -29.67 -18.52 -38.97
C PHE A 240 -30.42 -17.95 -37.76
N ARG A 241 -30.44 -16.62 -37.58
CA ARG A 241 -31.08 -15.99 -36.42
C ARG A 241 -32.56 -16.33 -36.30
N GLU A 242 -33.24 -16.50 -37.42
CA GLU A 242 -34.68 -16.83 -37.49
C GLU A 242 -34.97 -18.32 -37.29
N ARG A 243 -33.93 -19.17 -37.30
CA ARG A 243 -34.09 -20.62 -37.10
C ARG A 243 -34.34 -20.94 -35.63
N LYS A 244 -34.96 -22.10 -35.38
CA LYS A 244 -35.09 -22.67 -34.04
C LYS A 244 -33.71 -22.83 -33.40
N HIS A 245 -33.52 -22.30 -32.19
CA HIS A 245 -32.23 -22.22 -31.48
C HIS A 245 -31.13 -21.40 -32.19
N GLY A 246 -31.45 -20.71 -33.27
CA GLY A 246 -30.49 -19.96 -34.09
C GLY A 246 -29.72 -18.90 -33.33
N GLN A 247 -30.41 -18.17 -32.44
CA GLN A 247 -29.76 -17.20 -31.55
C GLN A 247 -28.71 -17.85 -30.65
N LYS A 248 -29.01 -19.00 -30.02
CA LYS A 248 -28.05 -19.71 -29.14
C LYS A 248 -26.83 -20.20 -29.92
N ILE A 249 -27.04 -20.73 -31.12
CA ILE A 249 -25.96 -21.18 -32.02
C ILE A 249 -25.06 -19.99 -32.39
N LEU A 250 -25.65 -18.87 -32.83
CA LEU A 250 -24.90 -17.67 -33.22
C LEU A 250 -24.15 -17.05 -32.05
N LEU A 251 -24.71 -17.03 -30.84
CA LEU A 251 -24.03 -16.56 -29.63
C LEU A 251 -22.86 -17.48 -29.25
N THR A 252 -23.02 -18.79 -29.42
CA THR A 252 -21.94 -19.77 -29.17
C THR A 252 -20.81 -19.61 -30.19
N TYR A 253 -21.16 -19.36 -31.46
CA TYR A 253 -20.20 -18.99 -32.50
C TYR A 253 -19.48 -17.69 -32.15
N ALA A 254 -20.21 -16.67 -31.71
CA ALA A 254 -19.64 -15.40 -31.31
C ALA A 254 -18.61 -15.53 -30.18
N ASP A 255 -18.98 -16.25 -29.10
CA ASP A 255 -18.10 -16.49 -27.95
C ASP A 255 -16.79 -17.16 -28.38
N ARG A 256 -16.88 -18.25 -29.16
CA ARG A 256 -15.70 -19.03 -29.59
C ARG A 256 -14.80 -18.23 -30.53
N MET A 257 -15.37 -17.63 -31.57
CA MET A 257 -14.57 -16.93 -32.59
C MET A 257 -13.92 -15.66 -32.06
N ARG A 258 -14.61 -14.91 -31.18
CA ARG A 258 -14.02 -13.74 -30.52
C ARG A 258 -12.82 -14.15 -29.65
N ARG A 259 -12.97 -15.16 -28.80
CA ARG A 259 -11.87 -15.67 -27.95
C ARG A 259 -10.68 -16.09 -28.80
N LEU A 260 -10.93 -16.92 -29.82
CA LEU A 260 -9.89 -17.42 -30.71
C LEU A 260 -9.19 -16.29 -31.47
N TRP A 261 -9.93 -15.27 -31.90
CA TRP A 261 -9.36 -14.12 -32.58
C TRP A 261 -8.44 -13.32 -31.67
N PHE A 262 -8.85 -13.08 -30.42
CA PHE A 262 -8.02 -12.41 -29.42
C PHE A 262 -6.78 -13.24 -29.05
N ASP A 263 -6.89 -14.56 -28.90
CA ASP A 263 -5.76 -15.45 -28.58
C ASP A 263 -4.71 -15.48 -29.71
N ARG A 264 -5.14 -15.28 -30.96
CA ARG A 264 -4.26 -15.24 -32.13
C ARG A 264 -3.83 -13.81 -32.51
N LEU A 265 -4.26 -12.81 -31.76
CA LEU A 265 -3.94 -11.41 -32.03
C LEU A 265 -2.41 -11.19 -31.93
N GLY A 266 -1.83 -10.52 -32.93
CA GLY A 266 -0.37 -10.31 -32.99
C GLY A 266 0.43 -11.53 -33.47
N THR A 267 -0.22 -12.63 -33.85
CA THR A 267 0.44 -13.80 -34.46
C THR A 267 0.22 -13.85 -35.97
N SER A 268 1.08 -14.60 -36.68
CA SER A 268 0.90 -14.90 -38.11
C SER A 268 -0.34 -15.76 -38.43
N ARG A 269 -1.02 -16.28 -37.38
CA ARG A 269 -2.25 -17.08 -37.49
C ARG A 269 -3.51 -16.28 -37.19
N SER A 270 -3.41 -14.95 -37.09
CA SER A 270 -4.57 -14.06 -37.03
C SER A 270 -5.45 -14.21 -38.28
N PHE A 271 -6.72 -13.89 -38.16
CA PHE A 271 -7.70 -14.07 -39.22
C PHE A 271 -8.73 -12.93 -39.21
N ASN A 272 -9.45 -12.75 -40.31
CA ASN A 272 -10.53 -11.77 -40.36
C ASN A 272 -11.77 -12.33 -39.63
N LEU A 273 -12.08 -11.75 -38.46
CA LEU A 273 -13.23 -12.15 -37.64
C LEU A 273 -14.57 -11.88 -38.34
N GLU A 274 -14.63 -10.91 -39.27
CA GLU A 274 -15.84 -10.54 -40.02
C GLU A 274 -16.47 -11.73 -40.77
N ILE A 275 -15.64 -12.67 -41.21
CA ILE A 275 -16.06 -13.78 -42.07
C ILE A 275 -16.67 -14.89 -41.22
N ILE A 276 -17.98 -15.07 -41.34
CA ILE A 276 -18.69 -16.20 -40.72
C ILE A 276 -18.44 -17.46 -41.56
N THR A 277 -17.67 -18.38 -40.99
CA THR A 277 -17.26 -19.62 -41.65
C THR A 277 -18.39 -20.65 -41.52
N LYS A 278 -18.87 -21.19 -42.65
CA LYS A 278 -20.01 -22.13 -42.68
C LYS A 278 -19.67 -23.44 -41.98
N GLU A 279 -18.43 -23.89 -42.14
CA GLU A 279 -17.91 -25.14 -41.57
C GLU A 279 -17.94 -25.06 -40.03
N ALA A 280 -17.36 -24.00 -39.47
CA ALA A 280 -17.37 -23.77 -38.03
C ALA A 280 -18.79 -23.55 -37.48
N LEU A 281 -19.65 -22.85 -38.24
CA LEU A 281 -21.05 -22.66 -37.84
C LEU A 281 -21.84 -23.99 -37.85
N ALA A 282 -21.57 -24.88 -38.80
CA ALA A 282 -22.19 -26.21 -38.87
C ALA A 282 -21.74 -27.09 -37.69
N GLU A 283 -20.45 -27.13 -37.37
CA GLU A 283 -19.91 -27.86 -36.22
C GLU A 283 -20.55 -27.40 -34.90
N ILE A 284 -20.59 -26.07 -34.68
CA ILE A 284 -21.24 -25.49 -33.49
C ILE A 284 -22.75 -25.78 -33.47
N THR A 285 -23.40 -25.82 -34.64
CA THR A 285 -24.82 -26.16 -34.74
C THR A 285 -25.06 -27.59 -34.25
N ASP A 286 -24.26 -28.55 -34.72
CA ASP A 286 -24.41 -29.95 -34.35
C ASP A 286 -24.18 -30.17 -32.84
N GLU A 287 -23.18 -29.52 -32.27
CA GLU A 287 -22.89 -29.55 -30.84
C GLU A 287 -24.05 -28.97 -30.00
N VAL A 288 -24.50 -27.76 -30.29
CA VAL A 288 -25.58 -27.10 -29.53
C VAL A 288 -26.88 -27.90 -29.64
N LEU A 289 -27.19 -28.46 -30.82
CA LEU A 289 -28.36 -29.31 -30.98
C LEU A 289 -28.20 -30.67 -30.28
N HIS A 290 -26.99 -31.19 -30.15
CA HIS A 290 -26.73 -32.38 -29.33
C HIS A 290 -26.98 -32.08 -27.85
N GLU A 291 -26.42 -31.00 -27.31
CA GLU A 291 -26.63 -30.55 -25.93
C GLU A 291 -28.12 -30.42 -25.60
N ILE A 292 -28.87 -29.67 -26.42
CA ILE A 292 -30.32 -29.44 -26.22
C ILE A 292 -31.10 -30.76 -26.22
N ARG A 293 -30.75 -31.72 -27.08
CA ARG A 293 -31.38 -33.04 -27.12
C ARG A 293 -31.09 -33.85 -25.86
N THR A 294 -29.85 -33.80 -25.37
CA THR A 294 -29.46 -34.50 -24.14
C THR A 294 -30.12 -33.91 -22.88
N GLU A 295 -30.23 -32.58 -22.80
CA GLU A 295 -30.93 -31.88 -21.71
C GLU A 295 -32.44 -32.14 -21.71
N SER A 296 -33.05 -32.21 -22.90
CA SER A 296 -34.47 -32.52 -23.05
C SER A 296 -34.79 -33.98 -22.71
N GLY A 297 -33.86 -34.91 -22.95
CA GLY A 297 -34.01 -36.34 -22.64
C GLY A 297 -33.83 -36.70 -21.16
N GLY A 298 -33.07 -35.90 -20.40
CA GLY A 298 -32.87 -36.11 -18.96
C GLY A 298 -34.08 -35.79 -18.08
N THR A 299 -34.98 -34.93 -18.56
CA THR A 299 -36.14 -34.46 -17.77
C THR A 299 -37.38 -35.36 -17.87
N GLN A 300 -37.41 -36.35 -18.78
CA GLN A 300 -38.53 -37.30 -18.92
C GLN A 300 -38.40 -38.61 -18.11
N GLY A 301 -37.26 -38.84 -17.43
CA GLY A 301 -37.02 -40.08 -16.66
C GLY A 301 -37.63 -40.12 -15.26
N CYS A 302 -38.29 -39.05 -14.79
CA CYS A 302 -38.78 -38.96 -13.40
C CYS A 302 -40.30 -38.77 -13.31
N VAL A 303 -41.07 -39.51 -14.12
CA VAL A 303 -42.50 -39.70 -13.85
C VAL A 303 -42.88 -41.11 -14.28
N PHE A 304 -42.86 -42.07 -13.34
CA PHE A 304 -43.71 -43.27 -13.24
C PHE A 304 -43.03 -44.30 -12.34
N ASN A 305 -43.40 -44.35 -11.06
CA ASN A 305 -43.73 -45.64 -10.44
C ASN A 305 -44.52 -45.48 -9.14
N THR A 306 -45.85 -45.42 -9.23
CA THR A 306 -46.72 -45.92 -8.16
C THR A 306 -48.03 -46.40 -8.80
N ALA A 307 -48.03 -47.65 -9.27
CA ALA A 307 -49.25 -48.40 -9.47
C ALA A 307 -49.15 -49.76 -8.76
N SER A 308 -49.85 -49.84 -7.63
CA SER A 308 -50.67 -50.97 -7.16
C SER A 308 -50.09 -52.38 -7.05
N VAL A 309 -50.03 -52.87 -5.80
CA VAL A 309 -50.22 -54.30 -5.40
C VAL A 309 -51.10 -54.25 -4.13
N VAL A 310 -52.43 -54.46 -4.17
CA VAL A 310 -53.23 -55.70 -4.33
C VAL A 310 -53.16 -56.68 -3.13
N ARG A 311 -54.33 -56.81 -2.48
CA ARG A 311 -54.91 -57.95 -1.70
C ARG A 311 -54.31 -58.34 -0.34
N ARG A 312 -55.15 -58.30 0.71
CA ARG A 312 -56.17 -59.33 1.01
C ARG A 312 -57.38 -58.71 1.68
#